data_AF-A0AA38ZEN3-F1
#
_entry.id   AF-A0AA38ZEN3-F1
#
_cell.length_a   1.000
_cell.length_b   1.000
_cell.length_c   1.000
_cell.angle_alpha   90.00
_cell.angle_beta   90.00
_cell.angle_gamma   90.00
#
_symmetry.space_group_name_H-M   'P 1'
#
loop_
_entity.id
_entity.type
_entity.pdbx_description
1 polymer ?
#
loop_
_entity_poly.entity_id
_entity_poly.type
_entity_poly.pdbx_seq_one_letter_code
_entity_poly.pdbx_strand_id
1 'polypeptide(L)'
;MVVNLEFIKAIVTAEEVLLLDPLRQEVLPFVDQLRQQLPHKSPFRMHGASPLDAQENEMHFSTGGQWLPVPDSEGLQNELPFEFQVLEIALEVVCTYLDTNVAELERDAYPVLDELARNVSTKNLEHVRSLKSNLTRLLARVQKVRDELEHLLDDNEDMADLYLTRKWIQNQQNEALLGAAASNGLITPAPYLPRLSSHRSVSLATSNFVVDDDDVEDLEMLLEAYFMQLDGTRNKILSVREYIDDTEDYVNIQLDNQRNELIQLQLTLTIASFAIAVETLIAGLFGMNIPCPLYEVHGVFNPFVGCVTAGCILLFLLVLGYARWKKLLGS
;
A
#
# COMPACT_ATOMS: atom_id res chain seq x y z
N MET A 1 -4.22 22.84 8.88
CA MET A 1 -3.71 21.66 8.14
C MET A 1 -4.80 21.08 7.26
N VAL A 2 -4.51 20.76 6.01
CA VAL A 2 -5.45 20.05 5.11
C VAL A 2 -5.01 18.61 5.03
N VAL A 3 -5.86 17.67 5.45
CA VAL A 3 -5.58 16.23 5.45
C VAL A 3 -6.36 15.59 4.30
N ASN A 4 -5.66 14.98 3.35
CA ASN A 4 -6.24 14.28 2.21
C ASN A 4 -5.62 12.89 2.10
N LEU A 5 -6.02 11.97 2.99
CA LEU A 5 -5.48 10.63 3.11
C LEU A 5 -6.53 9.62 2.64
N GLU A 6 -6.28 8.99 1.48
CA GLU A 6 -7.20 8.01 0.87
C GLU A 6 -8.64 8.54 0.71
N PHE A 7 -9.56 8.10 1.58
CA PHE A 7 -10.97 8.47 1.60
C PHE A 7 -11.29 9.56 2.64
N ILE A 8 -10.33 9.92 3.48
CA ILE A 8 -10.45 10.97 4.51
C ILE A 8 -10.03 12.31 3.92
N LYS A 9 -10.95 13.28 3.96
CA LYS A 9 -10.71 14.66 3.53
C LYS A 9 -11.15 15.61 4.63
N ALA A 10 -10.20 16.21 5.34
CA ALA A 10 -10.47 17.03 6.49
C ALA A 10 -9.65 18.32 6.49
N ILE A 11 -10.19 19.36 7.11
CA ILE A 11 -9.45 20.57 7.49
C ILE A 11 -9.34 20.55 9.00
N VAL A 12 -8.11 20.52 9.50
CA VAL A 12 -7.80 20.50 10.93
C VAL A 12 -7.28 21.88 11.32
N THR A 13 -7.89 22.46 12.36
CA THR A 13 -7.44 23.68 13.03
C THR A 13 -6.88 23.32 14.42
N ALA A 14 -6.49 24.31 15.23
CA ALA A 14 -6.02 24.08 16.60
C ALA A 14 -7.13 23.61 17.57
N GLU A 15 -8.40 23.80 17.22
CA GLU A 15 -9.53 23.52 18.12
C GLU A 15 -10.65 22.68 17.50
N GLU A 16 -10.74 22.63 16.17
CA GLU A 16 -11.82 21.96 15.46
C GLU A 16 -11.33 21.20 14.21
N VAL A 17 -12.11 20.19 13.82
CA VAL A 17 -11.91 19.42 12.59
C VAL A 17 -13.17 19.49 11.72
N LEU A 18 -12.99 19.91 10.47
CA LEU A 18 -14.05 19.97 9.47
C LEU A 18 -13.86 18.81 8.48
N LEU A 19 -14.78 17.85 8.50
CA LEU A 19 -14.72 16.65 7.68
C LEU A 19 -15.65 16.76 6.46
N LEU A 20 -15.14 16.41 5.28
CA LEU A 20 -15.94 16.31 4.07
C LEU A 20 -16.63 14.93 4.01
N ASP A 21 -17.91 14.90 3.65
CA ASP A 21 -18.73 13.69 3.49
C ASP A 21 -18.68 12.69 4.68
N PRO A 22 -19.03 13.09 5.92
CA PRO A 22 -18.90 12.25 7.12
C PRO A 22 -19.81 11.01 7.15
N LEU A 23 -20.79 10.90 6.24
CA LEU A 23 -21.74 9.78 6.17
C LEU A 23 -21.27 8.64 5.25
N ARG A 24 -20.12 8.79 4.61
CA ARG A 24 -19.55 7.78 3.74
C ARG A 24 -19.07 6.59 4.56
N GLN A 25 -19.39 5.36 4.12
CA GLN A 25 -19.17 4.13 4.90
C GLN A 25 -17.70 3.93 5.29
N GLU A 26 -16.77 4.24 4.40
CA GLU A 26 -15.33 4.13 4.67
C GLU A 26 -14.83 5.16 5.70
N VAL A 27 -15.53 6.28 5.86
CA VAL A 27 -15.16 7.40 6.75
C VAL A 27 -15.74 7.22 8.16
N LEU A 28 -16.74 6.36 8.34
CA LEU A 28 -17.40 6.14 9.63
C LEU A 28 -16.44 5.72 10.76
N PRO A 29 -15.48 4.78 10.57
CA PRO A 29 -14.55 4.40 11.62
C PRO A 29 -13.75 5.60 12.15
N PHE A 30 -13.34 6.50 11.25
CA PHE A 30 -12.65 7.75 11.60
C PHE A 30 -13.56 8.68 12.42
N VAL A 31 -14.80 8.87 12.00
CA VAL A 31 -15.77 9.70 12.74
C VAL A 31 -16.05 9.13 14.14
N ASP A 32 -16.18 7.81 14.26
CA ASP A 32 -16.47 7.16 15.52
C ASP A 32 -15.28 7.24 16.48
N GLN A 33 -14.04 7.07 15.99
CA GLN A 33 -12.84 7.27 16.80
C GLN A 33 -12.65 8.72 17.23
N LEU A 34 -12.87 9.69 16.33
CA LEU A 34 -12.84 11.11 16.69
C LEU A 34 -13.86 11.42 17.81
N ARG A 35 -15.08 10.88 17.71
CA ARG A 35 -16.11 11.06 18.73
C ARG A 35 -15.83 10.35 20.05
N GLN A 36 -14.97 9.34 20.08
CA GLN A 36 -14.65 8.62 21.31
C GLN A 36 -13.45 9.23 22.04
N GLN A 37 -12.44 9.68 21.29
CA GLN A 37 -11.18 10.16 21.85
C GLN A 37 -11.17 11.66 22.15
N LEU A 38 -11.88 12.50 21.38
CA LEU A 38 -11.92 13.95 21.60
C LEU A 38 -12.94 14.52 22.62
N PRO A 39 -13.99 13.82 23.13
CA PRO A 39 -14.91 14.42 24.10
C PRO A 39 -14.33 14.69 25.49
N HIS A 40 -13.14 14.18 25.82
CA HIS A 40 -12.62 14.24 27.19
C HIS A 40 -11.93 15.55 27.58
N LYS A 41 -11.77 16.51 26.67
CA LYS A 41 -11.03 17.75 26.97
C LYS A 41 -11.74 19.00 26.45
N SER A 42 -12.89 19.33 27.03
CA SER A 42 -13.45 20.68 26.90
C SER A 42 -12.49 21.72 27.50
N PRO A 43 -12.30 22.88 26.85
CA PRO A 43 -11.34 23.90 27.28
C PRO A 43 -11.83 24.59 28.56
N PHE A 44 -10.88 24.88 29.48
CA PHE A 44 -11.01 25.83 30.58
C PHE A 44 -12.27 25.72 31.48
N ARG A 45 -12.18 24.94 32.57
CA ARG A 45 -12.96 25.26 33.78
C ARG A 45 -12.33 26.48 34.47
N MET A 46 -12.63 27.68 33.98
CA MET A 46 -12.65 28.88 34.82
C MET A 46 -13.86 28.75 35.77
N HIS A 47 -13.64 28.24 36.97
CA HIS A 47 -14.60 28.39 38.06
C HIS A 47 -14.21 29.61 38.89
N GLY A 48 -14.76 30.76 38.48
CA GLY A 48 -14.88 31.95 39.31
C GLY A 48 -16.35 32.34 39.47
N ALA A 49 -16.81 32.36 40.73
CA ALA A 49 -17.93 33.14 41.29
C ALA A 49 -19.37 32.72 40.89
N SER A 50 -20.38 32.51 41.76
CA SER A 50 -20.77 32.98 43.12
C SER A 50 -21.97 32.11 43.61
N PRO A 51 -22.72 32.39 44.72
CA PRO A 51 -22.50 33.18 45.94
C PRO A 51 -22.75 32.41 47.28
N LEU A 52 -22.22 33.00 48.36
CA LEU A 52 -22.66 33.02 49.77
C LEU A 52 -23.79 32.09 50.23
N ASP A 53 -23.52 31.24 51.24
CA ASP A 53 -24.17 31.32 52.56
C ASP A 53 -23.44 30.44 53.62
N ALA A 54 -23.14 31.06 54.77
CA ALA A 54 -23.04 30.60 56.18
C ALA A 54 -22.51 29.16 56.49
N GLN A 55 -21.62 28.86 57.45
CA GLN A 55 -21.29 29.47 58.74
C GLN A 55 -20.17 28.61 59.41
N GLU A 56 -19.22 29.27 60.11
CA GLU A 56 -18.45 28.84 61.31
C GLU A 56 -17.64 27.51 61.27
N ASN A 57 -16.47 27.32 61.87
CA ASN A 57 -15.65 28.04 62.84
C ASN A 57 -14.28 27.33 62.79
N GLU A 58 -13.16 28.05 62.89
CA GLU A 58 -12.06 27.79 63.83
C GLU A 58 -10.77 28.50 63.42
N MET A 59 -10.16 29.09 64.44
CA MET A 59 -9.12 30.10 64.43
C MET A 59 -7.82 29.44 64.88
N HIS A 60 -6.77 29.44 64.05
CA HIS A 60 -5.39 29.38 64.56
C HIS A 60 -4.42 30.17 63.65
N PHE A 61 -3.48 30.85 64.30
CA PHE A 61 -2.69 31.98 63.82
C PHE A 61 -1.23 31.58 63.56
N SER A 62 -0.72 32.00 62.38
CA SER A 62 0.64 32.43 62.00
C SER A 62 1.89 31.50 62.01
N THR A 63 2.61 31.62 60.89
CA THR A 63 4.08 31.78 60.70
C THR A 63 4.85 30.60 60.09
N GLY A 64 5.59 30.87 58.99
CA GLY A 64 6.81 30.15 58.63
C GLY A 64 6.68 29.24 57.40
N GLY A 65 7.37 29.58 56.32
CA GLY A 65 7.37 28.80 55.09
C GLY A 65 8.09 27.46 55.22
N GLN A 66 7.57 26.42 54.56
CA GLN A 66 8.26 25.18 54.27
C GLN A 66 7.42 24.39 53.25
N TRP A 67 7.91 24.32 52.01
CA TRP A 67 7.77 23.25 51.00
C TRP A 67 6.37 22.63 50.73
N LEU A 68 5.90 22.83 49.48
CA LEU A 68 4.80 22.09 48.87
C LEU A 68 5.07 20.57 48.90
N PRO A 69 4.06 19.72 49.16
CA PRO A 69 4.18 18.29 48.91
C PRO A 69 4.14 18.04 47.41
N VAL A 70 5.19 17.41 46.89
CA VAL A 70 5.21 16.76 45.58
C VAL A 70 4.19 15.60 45.62
N PRO A 71 3.25 15.50 44.67
CA PRO A 71 2.69 14.22 44.30
C PRO A 71 3.59 13.60 43.23
N ASP A 72 4.30 12.55 43.61
CA ASP A 72 5.08 11.73 42.69
C ASP A 72 4.16 11.06 41.66
N SER A 73 4.69 11.02 40.43
CA SER A 73 4.25 10.35 39.20
C SER A 73 3.40 9.10 39.35
N GLU A 74 2.23 9.08 38.68
CA GLU A 74 1.79 7.99 37.79
C GLU A 74 0.81 8.56 36.74
N GLY A 75 1.26 8.73 35.49
CA GLY A 75 0.39 8.95 34.32
C GLY A 75 0.28 10.36 33.76
N LEU A 76 1.38 11.10 33.58
CA LEU A 76 1.37 12.22 32.63
C LEU A 76 1.48 11.64 31.22
N GLN A 77 0.36 11.24 30.62
CA GLN A 77 0.31 11.14 29.16
C GLN A 77 0.68 12.53 28.65
N ASN A 78 1.84 12.66 27.99
CA ASN A 78 2.13 13.82 27.17
C ASN A 78 1.07 13.80 26.05
N GLU A 79 -0.09 14.41 26.32
CA GLU A 79 -1.17 14.49 25.35
C GLU A 79 -0.66 15.27 24.15
N LEU A 80 -0.55 14.58 23.01
CA LEU A 80 -0.25 15.19 21.72
C LEU A 80 -1.19 16.40 21.49
N PRO A 81 -0.73 17.48 20.84
CA PRO A 81 -1.59 18.57 20.40
C PRO A 81 -2.82 18.07 19.61
N PHE A 82 -3.91 18.84 19.66
CA PHE A 82 -5.19 18.47 19.03
C PHE A 82 -5.02 18.06 17.56
N GLU A 83 -4.24 18.82 16.81
CA GLU A 83 -3.96 18.57 15.40
C GLU A 83 -3.29 17.21 15.15
N PHE A 84 -2.42 16.76 16.06
CA PHE A 84 -1.69 15.50 15.94
C PHE A 84 -2.51 14.32 16.43
N GLN A 85 -3.40 14.50 17.42
CA GLN A 85 -4.39 13.47 17.75
C GLN A 85 -5.31 13.17 16.56
N VAL A 86 -5.79 14.22 15.88
CA VAL A 86 -6.63 14.06 14.68
C VAL A 86 -5.85 13.39 13.54
N LEU A 87 -4.58 13.76 13.36
CA LEU A 87 -3.72 13.16 12.34
C LEU A 87 -3.40 11.69 12.63
N GLU A 88 -3.09 11.35 13.89
CA GLU A 88 -2.85 10.00 14.37
C GLU A 88 -4.07 9.11 14.11
N ILE A 89 -5.26 9.56 14.52
CA ILE A 89 -6.53 8.84 14.28
C ILE A 89 -6.76 8.65 12.77
N ALA A 90 -6.46 9.66 11.94
CA ALA A 90 -6.61 9.55 10.48
C ALA A 90 -5.65 8.51 9.89
N LEU A 91 -4.38 8.54 10.29
CA LEU A 91 -3.34 7.60 9.85
C LEU A 91 -3.65 6.17 10.34
N GLU A 92 -4.08 6.00 11.59
CA GLU A 92 -4.45 4.71 12.16
C GLU A 92 -5.57 4.05 11.35
N VAL A 93 -6.65 4.80 11.05
CA VAL A 93 -7.78 4.29 10.28
C VAL A 93 -7.36 3.93 8.86
N VAL A 94 -6.58 4.78 8.20
CA VAL A 94 -6.14 4.53 6.82
C VAL A 94 -5.18 3.34 6.76
N CYS A 95 -4.20 3.25 7.66
CA CYS A 95 -3.26 2.13 7.71
C CYS A 95 -3.95 0.82 8.03
N THR A 96 -4.88 0.82 9.01
CA THR A 96 -5.68 -0.37 9.34
C THR A 96 -6.57 -0.80 8.17
N TYR A 97 -7.19 0.17 7.49
CA TYR A 97 -7.96 -0.09 6.28
C TYR A 97 -7.09 -0.73 5.19
N LEU A 98 -5.91 -0.17 4.90
CA LEU A 98 -5.01 -0.69 3.87
C LEU A 98 -4.51 -2.10 4.23
N ASP A 99 -4.07 -2.34 5.45
CA ASP A 99 -3.58 -3.66 5.91
C ASP A 99 -4.69 -4.72 5.83
N THR A 100 -5.93 -4.36 6.18
CA THR A 100 -7.09 -5.26 6.04
C THR A 100 -7.33 -5.64 4.58
N ASN A 101 -7.25 -4.68 3.65
CA ASN A 101 -7.39 -4.97 2.22
C ASN A 101 -6.25 -5.86 1.69
N VAL A 102 -5.03 -5.70 2.21
CA VAL A 102 -3.91 -6.57 1.85
C VAL A 102 -4.13 -7.97 2.38
N ALA A 103 -4.57 -8.13 3.63
CA ALA A 103 -4.87 -9.43 4.23
C ALA A 103 -6.01 -10.17 3.49
N GLU A 104 -7.04 -9.45 3.05
CA GLU A 104 -8.10 -10.02 2.21
C GLU A 104 -7.56 -10.45 0.84
N LEU A 105 -6.75 -9.61 0.20
CA LEU A 105 -6.11 -9.93 -1.07
C LEU A 105 -5.20 -11.17 -0.95
N GLU A 106 -4.41 -11.28 0.12
CA GLU A 106 -3.57 -12.45 0.43
C GLU A 106 -4.40 -13.72 0.56
N ARG A 107 -5.47 -13.67 1.39
CA ARG A 107 -6.36 -14.80 1.62
C ARG A 107 -7.01 -15.30 0.32
N ASP A 108 -7.35 -14.39 -0.57
CA ASP A 108 -8.01 -14.71 -1.83
C ASP A 108 -6.98 -15.11 -2.93
N ALA A 109 -5.75 -14.63 -2.86
CA ALA A 109 -4.67 -14.92 -3.81
C ALA A 109 -4.21 -16.38 -3.79
N TYR A 110 -3.81 -16.87 -2.61
CA TYR A 110 -3.23 -18.22 -2.46
C TYR A 110 -4.09 -19.35 -3.03
N PRO A 111 -5.41 -19.44 -2.76
CA PRO A 111 -6.23 -20.52 -3.32
C PRO A 111 -6.39 -20.42 -4.84
N VAL A 112 -6.47 -19.20 -5.39
CA VAL A 112 -6.57 -19.00 -6.85
C VAL A 112 -5.29 -19.44 -7.56
N LEU A 113 -4.13 -19.19 -6.96
CA LEU A 113 -2.83 -19.56 -7.51
C LEU A 113 -2.57 -21.07 -7.39
N ASP A 114 -2.94 -21.71 -6.27
CA ASP A 114 -2.90 -23.17 -6.12
C ASP A 114 -3.85 -23.87 -7.12
N GLU A 115 -5.03 -23.30 -7.35
CA GLU A 115 -5.96 -23.80 -8.38
C GLU A 115 -5.33 -23.69 -9.78
N LEU A 116 -4.76 -22.53 -10.12
CA LEU A 116 -4.09 -22.33 -11.42
C LEU A 116 -2.94 -23.31 -11.64
N ALA A 117 -2.13 -23.58 -10.61
CA ALA A 117 -1.00 -24.51 -10.68
C ALA A 117 -1.45 -25.97 -10.92
N ARG A 118 -2.66 -26.34 -10.49
CA ARG A 118 -3.22 -27.68 -10.71
C ARG A 118 -3.90 -27.83 -12.06
N ASN A 119 -4.64 -26.81 -12.49
CA ASN A 119 -5.34 -26.84 -13.76
C ASN A 119 -5.33 -25.47 -14.45
N VAL A 120 -4.64 -25.43 -15.60
CA VAL A 120 -4.65 -24.24 -16.44
C VAL A 120 -5.97 -24.15 -17.18
N SER A 121 -6.80 -23.19 -16.80
CA SER A 121 -8.09 -22.91 -17.44
C SER A 121 -8.23 -21.41 -17.73
N THR A 122 -9.02 -21.06 -18.74
CA THR A 122 -9.28 -19.65 -19.08
C THR A 122 -9.90 -18.89 -17.90
N LYS A 123 -10.74 -19.56 -17.10
CA LYS A 123 -11.35 -19.01 -15.90
C LYS A 123 -10.32 -18.70 -14.81
N ASN A 124 -9.36 -19.59 -14.57
CA ASN A 124 -8.32 -19.38 -13.55
C ASN A 124 -7.37 -18.25 -13.97
N LEU A 125 -7.05 -18.15 -15.26
CA LEU A 125 -6.26 -17.04 -15.81
C LEU A 125 -7.01 -15.69 -15.70
N GLU A 126 -8.33 -15.67 -15.88
CA GLU A 126 -9.15 -14.49 -15.64
C GLU A 126 -9.15 -14.09 -14.16
N HIS A 127 -9.23 -15.05 -13.24
CA HIS A 127 -9.12 -14.78 -11.80
C HIS A 127 -7.75 -14.21 -11.44
N VAL A 128 -6.65 -14.76 -11.95
CA VAL A 128 -5.28 -14.23 -11.72
C VAL A 128 -5.12 -12.83 -12.31
N ARG A 129 -5.69 -12.57 -13.49
CA ARG A 129 -5.69 -11.22 -14.08
C ARG A 129 -6.44 -10.23 -13.20
N SER A 130 -7.59 -10.61 -12.66
CA SER A 130 -8.36 -9.79 -11.72
C SER A 130 -7.56 -9.53 -10.44
N LEU A 131 -6.91 -10.56 -9.90
CA LEU A 131 -6.05 -10.48 -8.72
C LEU A 131 -4.88 -9.50 -8.95
N LYS A 132 -4.18 -9.60 -10.08
CA LYS A 132 -3.07 -8.70 -10.46
C LYS A 132 -3.53 -7.25 -10.62
N SER A 133 -4.73 -7.05 -11.17
CA SER A 133 -5.34 -5.71 -11.26
C SER A 133 -5.66 -5.14 -9.88
N ASN A 134 -6.26 -5.93 -8.98
CA ASN A 134 -6.53 -5.51 -7.61
C ASN A 134 -5.25 -5.21 -6.83
N LEU A 135 -4.23 -6.07 -6.97
CA LEU A 135 -2.92 -5.89 -6.37
C LEU A 135 -2.26 -4.59 -6.83
N THR A 136 -2.24 -4.34 -8.14
CA THR A 136 -1.64 -3.11 -8.71
C THR A 136 -2.34 -1.86 -8.18
N ARG A 137 -3.68 -1.90 -8.09
CA ARG A 137 -4.47 -0.79 -7.55
C ARG A 137 -4.19 -0.57 -6.06
N LEU A 138 -4.10 -1.63 -5.27
CA LEU A 138 -3.82 -1.54 -3.83
C LEU A 138 -2.39 -1.05 -3.57
N LEU A 139 -1.41 -1.54 -4.34
CA LEU A 139 -0.03 -1.09 -4.28
C LEU A 139 0.06 0.43 -4.54
N ALA A 140 -0.61 0.92 -5.58
CA ALA A 140 -0.60 2.33 -5.92
C ALA A 140 -1.20 3.21 -4.80
N ARG A 141 -2.24 2.71 -4.11
CA ARG A 141 -2.85 3.41 -2.96
C ARG A 141 -1.89 3.50 -1.77
N VAL A 142 -1.29 2.37 -1.38
CA VAL A 142 -0.28 2.34 -0.30
C VAL A 142 0.91 3.22 -0.63
N GLN A 143 1.43 3.15 -1.87
CA GLN A 143 2.52 4.00 -2.33
C GLN A 143 2.15 5.47 -2.23
N LYS A 144 0.96 5.86 -2.68
CA LYS A 144 0.54 7.26 -2.59
C LYS A 144 0.58 7.80 -1.16
N VAL A 145 0.01 7.08 -0.19
CA VAL A 145 0.03 7.53 1.22
C VAL A 145 1.46 7.59 1.76
N ARG A 146 2.27 6.59 1.44
CA ARG A 146 3.66 6.52 1.85
C ARG A 146 4.50 7.64 1.26
N ASP A 147 4.37 7.93 -0.03
CA ASP A 147 5.14 8.96 -0.73
C ASP A 147 4.79 10.37 -0.20
N GLU A 148 3.53 10.61 0.17
CA GLU A 148 3.11 11.86 0.85
C GLU A 148 3.72 11.98 2.25
N LEU A 149 3.85 10.86 2.97
CA LEU A 149 4.45 10.82 4.30
C LEU A 149 5.98 10.97 4.24
N GLU A 150 6.63 10.36 3.23
CA GLU A 150 8.05 10.54 2.90
C GLU A 150 8.36 12.01 2.62
N HIS A 151 7.53 12.64 1.78
CA HIS A 151 7.71 14.04 1.42
C HIS A 151 7.60 14.98 2.63
N LEU A 152 6.67 14.69 3.56
CA LEU A 152 6.53 15.45 4.80
C LEU A 152 7.69 15.22 5.77
N LEU A 153 8.17 13.97 5.88
CA LEU A 153 9.33 13.62 6.72
C LEU A 153 10.64 14.24 6.21
N ASP A 154 10.76 14.47 4.90
CA ASP A 154 11.96 15.06 4.28
C ASP A 154 12.14 16.57 4.56
N ASP A 155 11.08 17.29 5.00
CA ASP A 155 11.10 18.74 5.19
C ASP A 155 10.60 19.18 6.59
N ASN A 156 11.55 19.57 7.44
CA ASN A 156 11.28 20.04 8.80
C ASN A 156 10.48 21.36 8.83
N GLU A 157 10.53 22.19 7.78
CA GLU A 157 9.72 23.41 7.69
C GLU A 157 8.24 23.06 7.50
N ASP A 158 7.94 22.11 6.63
CA ASP A 158 6.58 21.61 6.41
C ASP A 158 6.02 20.95 7.68
N MET A 159 6.84 20.19 8.41
CA MET A 159 6.46 19.61 9.71
C MET A 159 6.20 20.69 10.78
N ALA A 160 7.07 21.69 10.89
CA ALA A 160 6.87 22.81 11.81
C ALA A 160 5.59 23.58 11.51
N ASP A 161 5.20 23.63 10.23
CA ASP A 161 3.98 24.28 9.79
C ASP A 161 2.70 23.60 10.29
N LEU A 162 2.78 22.31 10.63
CA LEU A 162 1.67 21.54 11.19
C LEU A 162 1.42 21.79 12.68
N TYR A 163 2.31 22.47 13.42
CA TYR A 163 2.11 22.83 14.85
C TYR A 163 1.12 23.99 15.00
N LEU A 164 -0.16 23.75 14.70
CA LEU A 164 -1.23 24.75 14.69
C LEU A 164 -1.54 25.29 16.09
N THR A 165 -1.57 24.45 17.11
CA THR A 165 -1.83 24.86 18.50
C THR A 165 -0.74 25.82 18.98
N ARG A 166 0.53 25.53 18.67
CA ARG A 166 1.68 26.40 19.00
C ARG A 166 1.54 27.77 18.34
N LYS A 167 1.26 27.79 17.03
CA LYS A 167 1.08 29.04 16.24
C LYS A 167 -0.12 29.86 16.71
N TRP A 168 -1.21 29.20 17.10
CA TRP A 168 -2.42 29.86 17.59
C TRP A 168 -2.15 30.59 18.92
N ILE A 169 -1.50 29.92 19.89
CA ILE A 169 -1.13 30.52 21.18
C ILE A 169 -0.20 31.72 20.99
N GLN A 170 0.79 31.60 20.10
CA GLN A 170 1.75 32.67 19.82
C GLN A 170 1.08 33.91 19.21
N ASN A 171 0.16 33.71 18.26
CA ASN A 171 -0.60 34.82 17.67
C ASN A 171 -1.47 35.52 18.70
N GLN A 172 -2.12 34.78 19.60
CA GLN A 172 -2.95 35.35 20.65
C GLN A 172 -2.13 36.21 21.64
N GLN A 173 -0.92 35.77 22.00
CA GLN A 173 -0.01 36.55 22.86
C GLN A 173 0.48 37.83 22.17
N ASN A 174 0.80 37.77 20.87
CA ASN A 174 1.21 38.94 20.11
C ASN A 174 0.08 39.97 19.99
N GLU A 175 -1.15 39.53 19.73
CA GLU A 175 -2.32 40.41 19.72
C GLU A 175 -2.58 41.06 21.09
N ALA A 176 -2.45 40.31 22.18
CA ALA A 176 -2.58 40.83 23.53
C ALA A 176 -1.50 41.89 23.86
N LEU A 177 -0.26 41.69 23.41
CA LEU A 177 0.84 42.63 23.61
C LEU A 177 0.63 43.95 22.84
N LEU A 178 0.15 43.85 21.60
CA LEU A 178 -0.18 45.00 20.75
C LEU A 178 -1.41 45.75 21.27
N GLY A 179 -2.43 45.05 21.77
CA GLY A 179 -3.60 45.64 22.41
C GLY A 179 -3.29 46.38 23.72
N ALA A 180 -2.36 45.86 24.52
CA ALA A 180 -1.89 46.52 25.75
C ALA A 180 -1.07 47.79 25.44
N ALA A 181 -0.25 47.78 24.38
CA ALA A 181 0.50 48.95 23.93
C ALA A 181 -0.39 50.09 23.39
N ALA A 182 -1.51 49.75 22.75
CA ALA A 182 -2.50 50.73 22.27
C ALA A 182 -3.31 51.39 23.41
N SER A 183 -3.40 50.75 24.57
CA SER A 183 -4.21 51.21 25.71
C SER A 183 -3.47 52.19 26.64
N ASN A 184 -2.14 52.32 26.53
CA ASN A 184 -1.33 53.20 27.39
C ASN A 184 -1.06 54.60 26.78
N GLY A 185 -1.84 55.00 25.77
CA GLY A 185 -1.67 56.26 25.05
C GLY A 185 -2.66 57.36 25.43
N LEU A 186 -2.84 57.71 26.71
CA LEU A 186 -3.52 58.96 27.10
C LEU A 186 -2.76 59.72 28.19
N ILE A 187 -2.47 60.98 27.91
CA ILE A 187 -1.52 61.88 28.60
C ILE A 187 -2.17 62.55 29.83
N THR A 188 -1.42 62.68 30.93
CA THR A 188 -1.52 63.79 31.90
C THR A 188 -0.16 64.49 32.02
N PRO A 189 -0.05 65.83 31.89
CA PRO A 189 1.24 66.52 31.89
C PRO A 189 1.65 67.13 33.24
N ALA A 190 2.97 67.35 33.38
CA ALA A 190 3.71 68.33 34.23
C ALA A 190 4.64 67.72 35.33
N PRO A 191 5.68 68.43 35.81
CA PRO A 191 7.01 68.45 35.18
C PRO A 191 8.19 68.12 36.14
N TYR A 192 9.40 68.05 35.56
CA TYR A 192 10.76 68.19 36.13
C TYR A 192 11.66 66.94 36.23
N LEU A 193 12.84 67.08 35.57
CA LEU A 193 14.15 66.44 35.80
C LEU A 193 14.48 65.08 35.11
N PRO A 194 15.77 64.82 34.79
CA PRO A 194 16.20 64.64 33.41
C PRO A 194 16.40 63.19 32.99
N ARG A 195 15.90 62.91 31.78
CA ARG A 195 16.53 62.13 30.69
C ARG A 195 17.75 61.28 31.10
N LEU A 196 17.52 59.99 31.34
CA LEU A 196 18.52 58.96 31.09
C LEU A 196 18.10 58.15 29.87
N SER A 197 18.91 58.26 28.83
CA SER A 197 18.83 57.51 27.58
C SER A 197 18.86 56.01 27.86
N SER A 198 17.84 55.30 27.39
CA SER A 198 18.00 53.91 26.94
C SER A 198 17.17 53.72 25.69
N HIS A 199 17.80 53.93 24.54
CA HIS A 199 17.34 53.39 23.27
C HIS A 199 17.40 51.87 23.36
N ARG A 200 16.34 51.23 23.87
CA ARG A 200 16.05 49.85 23.50
C ARG A 200 15.25 49.92 22.22
N SER A 201 15.98 50.03 21.11
CA SER A 201 15.47 49.72 19.78
C SER A 201 14.84 48.33 19.88
N VAL A 202 13.51 48.27 19.88
CA VAL A 202 12.78 47.03 19.67
C VAL A 202 13.04 46.69 18.21
N SER A 203 14.07 45.89 17.99
CA SER A 203 14.33 45.28 16.69
C SER A 203 13.12 44.44 16.36
N LEU A 204 12.34 44.90 15.37
CA LEU A 204 11.53 44.04 14.52
C LEU A 204 12.51 43.19 13.71
N ALA A 205 13.11 42.21 14.37
CA ALA A 205 13.67 41.07 13.67
C ALA A 205 12.46 40.21 13.30
N THR A 206 12.10 40.23 12.03
CA THR A 206 11.59 39.04 11.35
C THR A 206 12.63 37.95 11.61
N SER A 207 12.51 37.26 12.74
CA SER A 207 13.23 36.02 12.96
C SER A 207 12.62 35.06 11.94
N ASN A 208 13.32 34.86 10.83
CA ASN A 208 13.31 33.55 10.21
C ASN A 208 13.80 32.61 11.31
N PHE A 209 12.81 32.06 12.02
CA PHE A 209 12.98 31.07 13.05
C PHE A 209 13.58 29.88 12.31
N VAL A 210 14.88 29.67 12.50
CA VAL A 210 15.44 28.34 12.28
C VAL A 210 14.66 27.49 13.27
N VAL A 211 13.70 26.73 12.76
CA VAL A 211 13.08 25.62 13.49
C VAL A 211 14.26 24.78 13.95
N ASP A 212 14.49 24.72 15.25
CA ASP A 212 15.49 23.81 15.79
C ASP A 212 15.00 22.40 15.50
N ASP A 213 15.86 21.47 15.05
CA ASP A 213 15.43 20.08 14.74
C ASP A 213 14.65 19.45 15.91
N ASP A 214 15.03 19.80 17.15
CA ASP A 214 14.37 19.36 18.38
C ASP A 214 12.89 19.83 18.51
N ASP A 215 12.44 20.81 17.72
CA ASP A 215 11.06 21.34 17.82
C ASP A 215 9.99 20.45 17.15
N VAL A 216 10.40 19.53 16.26
CA VAL A 216 9.51 18.66 15.47
C VAL A 216 9.61 17.17 15.82
N GLU A 217 10.48 16.78 16.75
CA GLU A 217 10.79 15.38 17.09
C GLU A 217 9.55 14.54 17.43
N ASP A 218 8.60 15.10 18.19
CA ASP A 218 7.35 14.40 18.56
C ASP A 218 6.50 14.00 17.35
N LEU A 219 6.43 14.89 16.35
CA LEU A 219 5.67 14.64 15.12
C LEU A 219 6.43 13.69 14.21
N GLU A 220 7.75 13.88 14.06
CA GLU A 220 8.61 13.00 13.27
C GLU A 220 8.47 11.55 13.75
N MET A 221 8.57 11.30 15.06
CA MET A 221 8.41 9.96 15.65
C MET A 221 7.05 9.31 15.33
N LEU A 222 5.97 10.10 15.36
CA LEU A 222 4.63 9.64 14.99
C LEU A 222 4.57 9.25 13.50
N LEU A 223 5.05 10.13 12.61
CA LEU A 223 5.01 9.91 11.17
C LEU A 223 5.92 8.75 10.75
N GLU A 224 7.11 8.61 11.35
CA GLU A 224 8.02 7.49 11.11
C GLU A 224 7.38 6.14 11.45
N ALA A 225 6.65 6.05 12.58
CA ALA A 225 5.97 4.82 12.95
C ALA A 225 4.96 4.37 11.89
N TYR A 226 4.14 5.30 11.38
CA TYR A 226 3.19 5.02 10.30
C TYR A 226 3.86 4.79 8.94
N PHE A 227 4.97 5.48 8.66
CA PHE A 227 5.77 5.25 7.47
C PHE A 227 6.30 3.81 7.43
N MET A 228 6.88 3.35 8.55
CA MET A 228 7.35 1.96 8.68
C MET A 228 6.21 0.95 8.55
N GLN A 229 5.03 1.25 9.09
CA GLN A 229 3.85 0.40 8.92
C GLN A 229 3.39 0.31 7.46
N LEU A 230 3.36 1.44 6.74
CA LEU A 230 3.00 1.48 5.32
C LEU A 230 4.04 0.74 4.46
N ASP A 231 5.32 0.87 4.78
CA ASP A 231 6.39 0.18 4.05
C ASP A 231 6.36 -1.34 4.32
N GLY A 232 6.02 -1.75 5.55
CA GLY A 232 5.68 -3.13 5.88
C GLY A 232 4.50 -3.66 5.05
N THR A 233 3.42 -2.87 4.95
CA THR A 233 2.23 -3.19 4.14
C THR A 233 2.58 -3.31 2.66
N ARG A 234 3.41 -2.39 2.15
CA ARG A 234 3.91 -2.43 0.77
C ARG A 234 4.72 -3.70 0.50
N ASN A 235 5.59 -4.11 1.42
CA ASN A 235 6.40 -5.31 1.28
C ASN A 235 5.55 -6.59 1.25
N LYS A 236 4.48 -6.66 2.05
CA LYS A 236 3.48 -7.76 1.95
C LYS A 236 2.89 -7.84 0.54
N ILE A 237 2.42 -6.71 0.00
CA ILE A 237 1.86 -6.65 -1.36
C ILE A 237 2.88 -7.10 -2.42
N LEU A 238 4.15 -6.67 -2.30
CA LEU A 238 5.22 -7.07 -3.22
C LEU A 238 5.50 -8.58 -3.15
N SER A 239 5.46 -9.17 -1.96
CA SER A 239 5.61 -10.62 -1.79
C SER A 239 4.49 -11.40 -2.48
N VAL A 240 3.23 -10.97 -2.35
CA VAL A 240 2.11 -11.59 -3.08
C VAL A 240 2.29 -11.45 -4.59
N ARG A 241 2.78 -10.29 -5.05
CA ARG A 241 3.04 -10.07 -6.47
C ARG A 241 4.09 -11.03 -7.02
N GLU A 242 5.21 -11.17 -6.31
CA GLU A 242 6.27 -12.12 -6.67
C GLU A 242 5.71 -13.54 -6.75
N TYR A 243 4.90 -13.96 -5.77
CA TYR A 243 4.26 -15.27 -5.79
C TYR A 243 3.29 -15.48 -6.98
N ILE A 244 2.56 -14.44 -7.40
CA ILE A 244 1.73 -14.49 -8.62
C ILE A 244 2.60 -14.65 -9.86
N ASP A 245 3.65 -13.82 -9.99
CA ASP A 245 4.54 -13.82 -11.15
C ASP A 245 5.29 -15.18 -11.24
N ASP A 246 5.75 -15.75 -10.12
CA ASP A 246 6.35 -17.09 -10.04
C ASP A 246 5.37 -18.21 -10.47
N THR A 247 4.11 -18.11 -10.06
CA THR A 247 3.08 -19.09 -10.44
C THR A 247 2.75 -18.99 -11.93
N GLU A 248 2.72 -17.78 -12.49
CA GLU A 248 2.51 -17.54 -13.92
C GLU A 248 3.65 -18.14 -14.75
N ASP A 249 4.90 -17.95 -14.32
CA ASP A 249 6.07 -18.55 -14.95
C ASP A 249 6.06 -20.08 -14.89
N TYR A 250 5.70 -20.65 -13.73
CA TYR A 250 5.53 -22.10 -13.58
C TYR A 250 4.48 -22.65 -14.55
N VAL A 251 3.32 -22.01 -14.63
CA VAL A 251 2.22 -22.39 -15.52
C VAL A 251 2.64 -22.29 -16.98
N ASN A 252 3.39 -21.25 -17.35
CA ASN A 252 3.90 -21.08 -18.70
C ASN A 252 4.85 -22.21 -19.11
N ILE A 253 5.76 -22.61 -18.20
CA ILE A 253 6.64 -23.77 -18.40
C ILE A 253 5.83 -25.06 -18.57
N GLN A 254 4.79 -25.26 -17.76
CA GLN A 254 3.93 -26.45 -17.85
C GLN A 254 3.15 -26.51 -19.18
N LEU A 255 2.61 -25.38 -19.63
CA LEU A 255 1.92 -25.28 -20.92
C LEU A 255 2.86 -25.55 -22.09
N ASP A 256 4.09 -25.04 -22.04
CA ASP A 256 5.07 -25.30 -23.08
C ASP A 256 5.50 -26.78 -23.11
N ASN A 257 5.59 -27.45 -21.95
CA ASN A 257 5.80 -28.89 -21.91
C ASN A 257 4.65 -29.66 -22.57
N GLN A 258 3.38 -29.33 -22.27
CA GLN A 258 2.22 -29.96 -22.92
C GLN A 258 2.18 -29.71 -24.42
N ARG A 259 2.48 -28.49 -24.87
CA ARG A 259 2.60 -28.17 -26.30
C ARG A 259 3.70 -28.99 -26.96
N ASN A 260 4.83 -29.16 -26.29
CA ASN A 260 5.94 -29.95 -26.80
C ASN A 260 5.57 -31.43 -26.97
N GLU A 261 4.85 -32.02 -26.02
CA GLU A 261 4.30 -33.37 -26.13
C GLU A 261 3.33 -33.51 -27.33
N LEU A 262 2.46 -32.51 -27.53
CA LEU A 262 1.51 -32.50 -28.64
C LEU A 262 2.24 -32.41 -29.99
N ILE A 263 3.26 -31.55 -30.11
CA ILE A 263 4.10 -31.41 -31.31
C ILE A 263 4.81 -32.74 -31.60
N GLN A 264 5.32 -33.41 -30.57
CA GLN A 264 5.96 -34.72 -30.71
C GLN A 264 4.99 -35.80 -31.23
N LEU A 265 3.76 -35.84 -30.71
CA LEU A 265 2.72 -36.74 -31.17
C LEU A 265 2.36 -36.43 -32.64
N GLN A 266 2.15 -35.16 -32.96
CA GLN A 266 1.84 -34.72 -34.33
C GLN A 266 2.93 -35.11 -35.32
N LEU A 267 4.20 -34.93 -34.96
CA LEU A 267 5.34 -35.34 -35.78
C LEU A 267 5.32 -36.86 -36.03
N THR A 268 5.05 -37.64 -34.99
CA THR A 268 4.96 -39.11 -35.10
C THR A 268 3.83 -39.54 -36.04
N LEU A 269 2.63 -38.93 -35.92
CA LEU A 269 1.50 -39.19 -36.82
C LEU A 269 1.81 -38.77 -38.27
N THR A 270 2.54 -37.66 -38.46
CA THR A 270 2.94 -37.19 -39.79
C THR A 270 3.91 -38.18 -40.45
N ILE A 271 4.89 -38.70 -39.71
CA ILE A 271 5.82 -39.73 -40.20
C ILE A 271 5.07 -41.02 -40.57
N ALA A 272 4.12 -41.45 -39.74
CA ALA A 272 3.28 -42.62 -40.03
C ALA A 272 2.43 -42.42 -41.30
N SER A 273 1.81 -41.25 -41.43
CA SER A 273 0.99 -40.90 -42.59
C SER A 273 1.81 -40.86 -43.88
N PHE A 274 3.04 -40.34 -43.82
CA PHE A 274 3.97 -40.35 -44.95
C PHE A 274 4.31 -41.78 -45.41
N ALA A 275 4.58 -42.70 -44.47
CA ALA A 275 4.85 -44.09 -44.80
C ALA A 275 3.64 -44.76 -45.49
N ILE A 276 2.43 -44.58 -44.93
CA ILE A 276 1.18 -45.10 -45.52
C ILE A 276 0.92 -44.50 -46.91
N ALA A 277 1.22 -43.23 -47.12
CA ALA A 277 1.05 -42.58 -48.43
C ALA A 277 1.95 -43.21 -49.51
N VAL A 278 3.18 -43.59 -49.17
CA VAL A 278 4.10 -44.30 -50.09
C VAL A 278 3.55 -45.69 -50.44
N GLU A 279 3.07 -46.45 -49.46
CA GLU A 279 2.44 -47.76 -49.70
C GLU A 279 1.17 -47.62 -50.56
N THR A 280 0.33 -46.62 -50.27
CA THR A 280 -0.89 -46.32 -51.04
C THR A 280 -0.57 -45.93 -52.49
N LEU A 281 0.52 -45.18 -52.72
CA LEU A 281 0.97 -44.84 -54.07
C LEU A 281 1.37 -46.09 -54.86
N ILE A 282 2.15 -46.99 -54.24
CA ILE A 282 2.56 -48.26 -54.85
C ILE A 282 1.33 -49.11 -55.15
N ALA A 283 0.43 -49.29 -54.17
CA ALA A 283 -0.82 -50.01 -54.36
C ALA A 283 -1.69 -49.40 -55.46
N GLY A 284 -1.73 -48.07 -55.57
CA GLY A 284 -2.44 -47.33 -56.60
C GLY A 284 -1.88 -47.58 -58.01
N LEU A 285 -0.56 -47.55 -58.18
CA LEU A 285 0.11 -47.83 -59.46
C LEU A 285 -0.21 -49.24 -59.98
N PHE A 286 -0.19 -50.24 -59.09
CA PHE A 286 -0.54 -51.62 -59.44
C PHE A 286 -2.06 -51.87 -59.50
N GLY A 287 -2.87 -51.06 -58.83
CA GLY A 287 -4.33 -51.08 -58.96
C GLY A 287 -4.83 -50.58 -60.31
N MET A 288 -3.96 -49.97 -61.13
CA MET A 288 -4.30 -49.57 -62.50
C MET A 288 -4.28 -50.80 -63.42
N ASN A 289 -5.26 -50.88 -64.33
CA ASN A 289 -5.38 -51.95 -65.33
C ASN A 289 -4.34 -51.81 -66.47
N ILE A 290 -3.07 -51.73 -66.12
CA ILE A 290 -1.95 -51.65 -67.06
C ILE A 290 -1.41 -53.08 -67.25
N PRO A 291 -1.28 -53.59 -68.49
CA PRO A 291 -0.78 -54.94 -68.75
C PRO A 291 0.70 -55.03 -68.35
N CYS A 292 0.97 -55.60 -67.19
CA CYS A 292 2.32 -55.88 -66.70
C CYS A 292 2.63 -57.39 -66.79
N PRO A 293 3.79 -57.80 -67.32
CA PRO A 293 4.20 -59.20 -67.43
C PRO A 293 4.38 -59.88 -66.05
N LEU A 294 4.39 -59.10 -64.97
CA LEU A 294 4.45 -59.59 -63.59
C LEU A 294 3.14 -60.28 -63.15
N TYR A 295 2.01 -60.02 -63.82
CA TYR A 295 0.72 -60.65 -63.50
C TYR A 295 0.60 -62.11 -63.98
N GLU A 296 1.41 -62.54 -64.94
CA GLU A 296 1.35 -63.90 -65.50
C GLU A 296 2.07 -64.94 -64.64
N VAL A 297 2.85 -64.52 -63.64
CA VAL A 297 3.59 -65.43 -62.75
C VAL A 297 2.71 -65.83 -61.57
N HIS A 298 2.38 -67.12 -61.45
CA HIS A 298 1.60 -67.64 -60.33
C HIS A 298 2.33 -67.44 -58.98
N GLY A 299 1.62 -66.85 -58.01
CA GLY A 299 2.08 -66.76 -56.61
C GLY A 299 2.94 -65.54 -56.24
N VAL A 300 3.23 -64.61 -57.16
CA VAL A 300 4.06 -63.41 -56.87
C VAL A 300 3.34 -62.32 -56.08
N PHE A 301 2.01 -62.34 -56.03
CA PHE A 301 1.22 -61.30 -55.35
C PHE A 301 1.46 -61.25 -53.84
N ASN A 302 1.34 -62.40 -53.16
CA ASN A 302 1.55 -62.49 -51.70
C ASN A 302 2.96 -62.03 -51.25
N PRO A 303 4.07 -62.49 -51.85
CA PRO A 303 5.40 -62.02 -51.46
C PRO A 303 5.62 -60.55 -51.83
N PHE A 304 5.04 -60.06 -52.93
CA PHE A 304 5.13 -58.65 -53.31
C PHE A 304 4.48 -57.74 -52.27
N VAL A 305 3.23 -58.02 -51.87
CA VAL A 305 2.53 -57.26 -50.83
C VAL A 305 3.32 -57.29 -49.52
N GLY A 306 3.81 -58.48 -49.11
CA GLY A 306 4.65 -58.62 -47.93
C GLY A 306 5.93 -57.75 -47.98
N CYS A 307 6.61 -57.70 -49.13
CA CYS A 307 7.81 -56.87 -49.32
C CYS A 307 7.50 -55.36 -49.26
N VAL A 308 6.40 -54.91 -49.88
CA VAL A 308 6.01 -53.49 -49.87
C VAL A 308 5.63 -53.05 -48.46
N THR A 309 4.81 -53.83 -47.76
CA THR A 309 4.41 -53.53 -46.36
C THR A 309 5.63 -53.58 -45.43
N ALA A 310 6.55 -54.53 -45.58
CA ALA A 310 7.80 -54.56 -44.81
C ALA A 310 8.70 -53.34 -45.10
N GLY A 311 8.78 -52.92 -46.36
CA GLY A 311 9.50 -51.71 -46.77
C GLY A 311 8.90 -50.43 -46.17
N CYS A 312 7.57 -50.33 -46.09
CA CYS A 312 6.85 -49.24 -45.44
C CYS A 312 7.18 -49.14 -43.94
N ILE A 313 7.15 -50.27 -43.23
CA ILE A 313 7.54 -50.35 -41.80
C ILE A 313 9.01 -49.94 -41.62
N LEU A 314 9.91 -50.41 -42.49
CA LEU A 314 11.32 -50.05 -42.43
C LEU A 314 11.54 -48.55 -42.66
N LEU A 315 10.85 -47.96 -43.63
CA LEU A 315 10.88 -46.51 -43.90
C LEU A 315 10.40 -45.73 -42.67
N PHE A 316 9.27 -46.13 -42.07
CA PHE A 316 8.76 -45.53 -40.84
C PHE A 316 9.81 -45.56 -39.71
N LEU A 317 10.42 -46.71 -39.46
CA LEU A 317 11.45 -46.87 -38.42
C LEU A 317 12.70 -46.04 -38.71
N LEU A 318 13.13 -45.94 -39.97
CA LEU A 318 14.29 -45.14 -40.38
C LEU A 318 14.04 -43.66 -40.12
N VAL A 319 12.90 -43.14 -40.57
CA VAL A 319 12.53 -41.72 -40.39
C VAL A 319 12.33 -41.40 -38.90
N LEU A 320 11.72 -42.31 -38.14
CA LEU A 320 11.54 -42.15 -36.68
C LEU A 320 12.88 -42.20 -35.94
N GLY A 321 13.79 -43.10 -36.34
CA GLY A 321 15.15 -43.19 -35.82
C GLY A 321 15.97 -41.92 -36.11
N TYR A 322 15.85 -41.38 -37.33
CA TYR A 322 16.46 -40.10 -37.70
C TYR A 322 15.92 -38.94 -36.85
N ALA A 323 14.60 -38.87 -36.67
CA ALA A 323 13.96 -37.84 -35.86
C ALA A 323 14.39 -37.90 -34.38
N ARG A 324 14.54 -39.11 -33.81
CA ARG A 324 15.09 -39.32 -32.46
C ARG A 324 16.56 -38.94 -32.37
N TRP A 325 17.38 -39.32 -33.34
CA TRP A 325 18.80 -38.98 -33.34
C TRP A 325 19.03 -37.46 -33.35
N LYS A 326 18.18 -36.74 -34.07
CA LYS A 326 18.20 -35.27 -34.12
C LYS A 326 17.57 -34.59 -32.88
N LYS A 327 17.15 -35.37 -31.87
CA LYS A 327 16.49 -34.89 -30.64
C LYS A 327 15.21 -34.08 -30.89
N LEU A 328 14.51 -34.36 -31.99
CA LEU A 328 13.23 -33.70 -32.31
C LEU A 328 12.05 -34.30 -31.55
N LEU A 329 12.18 -35.56 -31.15
CA LEU A 329 11.31 -36.16 -30.14
C LEU A 329 12.06 -36.05 -28.81
N GLY A 330 11.38 -35.55 -27.77
CA GLY A 330 11.92 -35.51 -26.41
C GLY A 330 12.52 -36.87 -26.03
N SER A 331 13.64 -36.84 -25.32
CA SER A 331 14.41 -38.03 -24.93
C SER A 331 13.57 -39.06 -24.20
#